data_AF-A0A918YU87-F1
#
_entry.id   AF-A0A918YU87-F1
#
_cell.length_a   1.000
_cell.length_b   1.000
_cell.length_c   1.000
_cell.angle_alpha   90.00
_cell.angle_beta   90.00
_cell.angle_gamma   90.00
#
_symmetry.space_group_name_H-M   'P 1'
#
loop_
_entity.id
_entity.type
_entity.pdbx_description
1 polymer ?
#
loop_
_entity_poly.entity_id
_entity_poly.type
_entity_poly.pdbx_seq_one_letter_code
_entity_poly.pdbx_strand_id
1 'polypeptide(L)'
;MRMRLLDAVDEDRRDVEVLLTALQQAVAEVHGLGGMVHLPGGGMSGILYLVADSGLPEAMTRPWLIIPARGTAPPSRAARNDTTAWQPDLAPPDPVPGRDPAALRPSRLPVGIGHLAVPVPGGGRRRGALSVLFAPGDEPGAAECAFLDEVTAWMSGRLASSGILSPSPTLLRALENEPGPREAAPPWDVEGVPSVTYTWDLRTGELTSDRPVEEVLAGIDPEVMSGGIEAWAALIHPDDLPGAVAGFDTGIQLRGGFQNEYRVRRQDGTYLWIEARARTITDDEGRR
;
A
#
# COMPACT_ATOMS: atom_id res chain seq x y z
N MET A 1 10.89 29.14 -1.68
CA MET A 1 10.08 29.40 -2.90
C MET A 1 9.15 28.23 -3.22
N ARG A 2 9.59 26.97 -3.06
CA ARG A 2 8.77 25.78 -3.35
C ARG A 2 7.56 25.56 -2.44
N MET A 3 7.65 25.85 -1.13
CA MET A 3 6.46 25.82 -0.25
C MET A 3 5.34 26.75 -0.74
N ARG A 4 5.67 27.92 -1.30
CA ARG A 4 4.67 28.82 -1.90
C ARG A 4 3.98 28.24 -3.14
N LEU A 5 4.61 27.28 -3.83
CA LEU A 5 3.97 26.55 -4.94
C LEU A 5 3.00 25.49 -4.41
N LEU A 6 3.31 24.87 -3.27
CA LEU A 6 2.37 23.96 -2.59
C LEU A 6 1.15 24.73 -2.07
N ASP A 7 1.37 25.91 -1.48
CA ASP A 7 0.27 26.78 -1.04
C ASP A 7 -0.64 27.24 -2.19
N ALA A 8 -0.13 27.24 -3.43
CA ALA A 8 -0.88 27.59 -4.64
C ALA A 8 -1.71 26.41 -5.21
N VAL A 9 -1.59 25.20 -4.66
CA VAL A 9 -2.43 24.07 -5.04
C VAL A 9 -3.85 24.32 -4.52
N ASP A 10 -4.82 24.33 -5.43
CA ASP A 10 -6.22 24.58 -5.13
C ASP A 10 -6.79 23.63 -4.05
N GLU A 11 -7.73 24.09 -3.24
CA GLU A 11 -8.35 23.28 -2.17
C GLU A 11 -9.18 22.12 -2.73
N ASP A 12 -9.73 22.27 -3.94
CA ASP A 12 -10.59 21.28 -4.60
C ASP A 12 -9.83 20.16 -5.36
N ARG A 13 -8.50 20.11 -5.24
CA ARG A 13 -7.66 19.11 -5.95
C ARG A 13 -7.77 17.72 -5.31
N ARG A 14 -7.78 16.68 -6.17
CA ARG A 14 -7.78 15.26 -5.74
C ARG A 14 -6.49 14.89 -5.02
N ASP A 15 -6.58 14.00 -4.04
CA ASP A 15 -5.48 13.57 -3.15
C ASP A 15 -4.21 13.14 -3.89
N VAL A 16 -4.35 12.41 -4.99
CA VAL A 16 -3.20 11.95 -5.78
C VAL A 16 -2.42 13.11 -6.39
N GLU A 17 -3.09 14.18 -6.83
CA GLU A 17 -2.42 15.35 -7.41
C GLU A 17 -1.70 16.16 -6.32
N VAL A 18 -2.29 16.26 -5.13
CA VAL A 18 -1.66 16.86 -3.94
C VAL A 18 -0.39 16.08 -3.57
N LEU A 19 -0.50 14.75 -3.46
CA LEU A 19 0.61 13.86 -3.14
C LEU A 19 1.75 13.94 -4.17
N LEU A 20 1.42 13.88 -5.46
CA LEU A 20 2.41 13.96 -6.54
C LEU A 20 3.10 15.32 -6.58
N THR A 21 2.35 16.41 -6.39
CA THR A 21 2.94 17.76 -6.39
C THR A 21 3.90 17.93 -5.21
N ALA A 22 3.49 17.53 -4.00
CA ALA A 22 4.35 17.53 -2.83
C ALA A 22 5.61 16.71 -3.05
N LEU A 23 5.47 15.49 -3.56
CA LEU A 23 6.58 14.58 -3.81
C LEU A 23 7.56 15.16 -4.85
N GLN A 24 7.06 15.79 -5.92
CA GLN A 24 7.89 16.44 -6.92
C GLN A 24 8.68 17.63 -6.34
N GLN A 25 8.06 18.45 -5.49
CA GLN A 25 8.77 19.55 -4.82
C GLN A 25 9.79 19.02 -3.80
N ALA A 26 9.44 17.99 -3.05
CA ALA A 26 10.34 17.29 -2.12
C ALA A 26 11.61 16.82 -2.83
N VAL A 27 11.45 15.98 -3.86
CA VAL A 27 12.57 15.43 -4.65
C VAL A 27 13.44 16.55 -5.23
N ALA A 28 12.80 17.60 -5.77
CA ALA A 28 13.53 18.67 -6.44
C ALA A 28 14.27 19.62 -5.49
N GLU A 29 13.80 19.84 -4.25
CA GLU A 29 14.48 20.67 -3.25
C GLU A 29 15.68 19.99 -2.64
N VAL A 30 15.54 18.70 -2.32
CA VAL A 30 16.63 17.94 -1.70
C VAL A 30 17.60 17.33 -2.72
N HIS A 31 17.43 17.67 -4.01
CA HIS A 31 18.22 17.13 -5.13
C HIS A 31 18.23 15.59 -5.20
N GLY A 32 17.09 14.97 -4.86
CA GLY A 32 16.93 13.52 -4.88
C GLY A 32 16.83 12.95 -6.30
N LEU A 33 17.14 11.66 -6.43
CA LEU A 33 16.98 10.88 -7.66
C LEU A 33 15.51 10.62 -8.02
N GLY A 34 14.65 10.60 -7.00
CA GLY A 34 13.22 10.38 -7.10
C GLY A 34 12.63 10.03 -5.73
N GLY A 35 11.32 9.81 -5.66
CA GLY A 35 10.64 9.63 -4.39
C GLY A 35 9.43 8.73 -4.46
N MET A 36 8.95 8.36 -3.28
CA MET A 36 7.81 7.47 -3.04
C MET A 36 7.00 7.99 -1.86
N VAL A 37 5.69 7.78 -1.86
CA VAL A 37 4.82 8.01 -0.70
C VAL A 37 4.10 6.71 -0.37
N HIS A 38 4.27 6.26 0.86
CA HIS A 38 3.65 5.07 1.41
C HIS A 38 2.61 5.44 2.46
N LEU A 39 1.34 5.13 2.23
CA LEU A 39 0.25 5.40 3.19
C LEU A 39 -0.43 4.08 3.61
N PRO A 40 -1.01 4.01 4.82
CA PRO A 40 -1.81 2.87 5.24
C PRO A 40 -3.11 2.79 4.43
N GLY A 41 -3.56 1.59 4.12
CA GLY A 41 -4.81 1.37 3.38
C GLY A 41 -6.04 1.52 4.26
N GLY A 42 -7.20 1.64 3.62
CA GLY A 42 -8.48 2.00 4.23
C GLY A 42 -8.93 1.12 5.40
N GLY A 43 -8.48 -0.14 5.47
CA GLY A 43 -8.81 -1.06 6.56
C GLY A 43 -7.72 -2.10 6.93
N MET A 44 -6.50 -1.98 6.40
CA MET A 44 -5.39 -2.89 6.72
C MET A 44 -4.25 -2.12 7.39
N SER A 45 -4.03 -2.30 8.70
CA SER A 45 -3.01 -1.57 9.46
C SER A 45 -1.61 -2.19 9.40
N GLY A 46 -1.51 -3.44 8.95
CA GLY A 46 -0.27 -4.21 8.87
C GLY A 46 0.62 -3.89 7.65
N ILE A 47 0.12 -3.12 6.68
CA ILE A 47 0.82 -2.82 5.42
C ILE A 47 0.67 -1.35 5.00
N LEU A 48 1.67 -0.86 4.27
CA LEU A 48 1.70 0.46 3.65
C LEU A 48 1.78 0.32 2.13
N TYR A 49 1.08 1.21 1.41
CA TYR A 49 0.92 1.18 -0.03
C TYR A 49 1.61 2.33 -0.71
N LEU A 50 2.25 2.04 -1.85
CA LEU A 50 2.76 3.09 -2.72
C LEU A 50 1.60 3.85 -3.38
N VAL A 51 1.25 4.99 -2.79
CA VAL A 51 0.15 5.87 -3.26
C VAL A 51 0.62 7.00 -4.18
N ALA A 52 1.93 7.27 -4.21
CA ALA A 52 2.54 8.14 -5.20
C ALA A 52 4.03 7.80 -5.36
N ASP A 53 4.57 7.97 -6.56
CA ASP A 53 5.99 7.95 -6.85
C ASP A 53 6.34 8.98 -7.93
N SER A 54 7.60 9.41 -7.99
CA SER A 54 8.08 10.38 -8.96
C SER A 54 9.55 10.18 -9.26
N GLY A 55 9.92 10.24 -10.54
CA GLY A 55 11.32 10.16 -10.99
C GLY A 55 11.95 8.77 -10.96
N LEU A 56 11.19 7.72 -10.60
CA LEU A 56 11.70 6.35 -10.47
C LEU A 56 11.15 5.43 -11.58
N PRO A 57 11.98 4.57 -12.21
CA PRO A 57 11.49 3.54 -13.11
C PRO A 57 10.65 2.48 -12.39
N GLU A 58 9.66 1.92 -13.10
CA GLU A 58 8.72 0.91 -12.57
C GLU A 58 9.44 -0.31 -11.96
N ALA A 59 10.50 -0.80 -12.61
CA ALA A 59 11.27 -1.94 -12.10
C ALA A 59 11.87 -1.67 -10.71
N MET A 60 12.08 -0.39 -10.34
CA MET A 60 12.56 -0.02 -9.02
C MET A 60 11.42 0.19 -8.02
N THR A 61 10.24 0.66 -8.43
CA THR A 61 9.08 0.89 -7.53
C THR A 61 8.27 -0.38 -7.31
N ARG A 62 8.32 -1.35 -8.23
CA ARG A 62 7.55 -2.61 -8.16
C ARG A 62 7.75 -3.38 -6.85
N PRO A 63 8.99 -3.58 -6.32
CA PRO A 63 9.19 -4.23 -5.02
C PRO A 63 8.56 -3.47 -3.84
N TRP A 64 8.25 -2.18 -4.01
CA TRP A 64 7.78 -1.27 -2.96
C TRP A 64 6.29 -0.96 -3.04
N LEU A 65 5.55 -1.56 -3.99
CA LEU A 65 4.10 -1.34 -4.11
C LEU A 65 3.37 -1.59 -2.79
N ILE A 66 3.85 -2.59 -2.03
CA ILE A 66 3.37 -2.93 -0.70
C ILE A 66 4.57 -3.26 0.16
N ILE A 67 4.62 -2.68 1.35
CA ILE A 67 5.62 -2.97 2.37
C ILE A 67 4.92 -3.23 3.72
N PRO A 68 5.49 -4.07 4.59
CA PRO A 68 4.94 -4.27 5.92
C PRO A 68 5.10 -3.00 6.76
N ALA A 69 4.05 -2.60 7.47
CA ALA A 69 4.09 -1.45 8.38
C ALA A 69 5.10 -1.67 9.53
N ARG A 70 5.33 -2.93 9.91
CA ARG A 70 6.36 -3.32 10.89
C ARG A 70 7.69 -3.76 10.27
N GLY A 71 7.95 -3.40 9.02
CA GLY A 71 9.22 -3.66 8.35
C GLY A 71 10.44 -2.96 8.94
N THR A 72 11.61 -3.32 8.43
CA THR A 72 12.92 -2.75 8.68
C THR A 72 13.30 -1.66 7.69
N ALA A 73 12.65 -1.59 6.53
CA ALA A 73 12.90 -0.54 5.53
C ALA A 73 12.64 0.88 6.05
N PRO A 74 13.35 1.92 5.54
CA PRO A 74 13.18 3.31 6.00
C PRO A 74 11.73 3.80 6.09
N PRO A 75 10.86 3.65 5.06
CA PRO A 75 9.47 4.10 5.16
C PRO A 75 8.67 3.40 6.26
N SER A 76 8.87 2.09 6.47
CA SER A 76 8.23 1.36 7.57
C SER A 76 8.70 1.85 8.94
N ARG A 77 10.01 2.09 9.09
CA ARG A 77 10.58 2.63 10.35
C ARG A 77 10.06 4.04 10.62
N ALA A 78 10.03 4.89 9.60
CA ALA A 78 9.59 6.27 9.73
C ALA A 78 8.11 6.35 10.13
N ALA A 79 7.24 5.62 9.43
CA ALA A 79 5.82 5.55 9.75
C ALA A 79 5.55 5.02 11.16
N ARG A 80 6.27 3.96 11.57
CA ARG A 80 6.07 3.29 12.87
C ARG A 80 6.60 4.12 14.05
N ASN A 81 7.79 4.69 13.90
CA ASN A 81 8.51 5.34 15.01
C ASN A 81 8.22 6.84 15.09
N ASP A 82 7.56 7.41 14.08
CA ASP A 82 7.36 8.85 13.95
C ASP A 82 8.68 9.65 13.94
N THR A 83 9.69 9.08 13.29
CA THR A 83 11.02 9.69 13.19
C THR A 83 11.61 9.49 11.81
N THR A 84 12.41 10.46 11.37
CA THR A 84 13.15 10.36 10.11
C THR A 84 14.10 9.16 10.15
N ALA A 85 14.10 8.38 9.07
CA ALA A 85 14.91 7.18 8.91
C ALA A 85 15.79 7.30 7.68
N TRP A 86 17.11 7.21 7.88
CA TRP A 86 18.10 7.14 6.81
C TRP A 86 18.64 5.73 6.64
N GLN A 87 19.02 5.39 5.40
CA GLN A 87 19.75 4.18 5.07
C GLN A 87 20.67 4.48 3.87
N PRO A 88 22.01 4.36 4.01
CA PRO A 88 22.95 4.73 2.95
C PRO A 88 22.98 3.75 1.77
N ASP A 89 22.58 2.49 2.01
CA ASP A 89 22.54 1.45 0.99
C ASP A 89 21.12 0.92 0.82
N LEU A 90 20.46 1.35 -0.25
CA LEU A 90 19.10 0.95 -0.61
C LEU A 90 19.00 -0.59 -0.68
N ALA A 91 18.34 -1.18 0.30
CA ALA A 91 18.06 -2.62 0.37
C ALA A 91 16.61 -2.91 -0.07
N PRO A 92 16.31 -4.10 -0.62
CA PRO A 92 14.92 -4.48 -0.88
C PRO A 92 14.09 -4.36 0.40
N PRO A 93 12.80 -3.99 0.30
CA PRO A 93 11.92 -3.98 1.46
C PRO A 93 11.80 -5.39 2.04
N ASP A 94 11.33 -5.50 3.28
CA ASP A 94 11.05 -6.81 3.87
C ASP A 94 9.99 -7.55 3.04
N PRO A 95 10.12 -8.88 2.93
CA PRO A 95 9.15 -9.68 2.19
C PRO A 95 7.77 -9.57 2.85
N VAL A 96 6.77 -9.35 2.01
CA VAL A 96 5.38 -9.68 2.36
C VAL A 96 5.22 -11.19 2.12
N PRO A 97 4.47 -11.94 2.95
CA PRO A 97 4.31 -13.39 2.77
C PRO A 97 4.05 -13.80 1.31
N GLY A 98 4.81 -14.80 0.85
CA GLY A 98 4.77 -15.29 -0.54
C GLY A 98 5.61 -14.47 -1.54
N ARG A 99 5.98 -13.22 -1.23
CA ARG A 99 6.69 -12.32 -2.15
C ARG A 99 8.16 -12.24 -1.79
N ASP A 100 9.04 -12.50 -2.74
CA ASP A 100 10.45 -12.13 -2.63
C ASP A 100 10.71 -10.78 -3.35
N PRO A 101 10.78 -9.65 -2.62
CA PRO A 101 11.07 -8.36 -3.22
C PRO A 101 12.48 -8.26 -3.78
N ALA A 102 13.44 -9.09 -3.34
CA ALA A 102 14.78 -9.13 -3.93
C ALA A 102 14.77 -9.72 -5.34
N ALA A 103 13.90 -10.72 -5.60
CA ALA A 103 13.72 -11.31 -6.92
C ALA A 103 13.12 -10.33 -7.95
N LEU A 104 12.39 -9.31 -7.47
CA LEU A 104 11.76 -8.28 -8.32
C LEU A 104 12.65 -7.06 -8.57
N ARG A 105 13.88 -7.02 -8.01
CA ARG A 105 14.76 -5.87 -8.16
C ARG A 105 15.52 -5.85 -9.49
N PRO A 106 15.87 -4.66 -9.99
CA PRO A 106 16.80 -4.54 -11.11
C PRO A 106 18.19 -5.04 -10.73
N SER A 107 18.81 -5.82 -11.61
CA SER A 107 20.17 -6.34 -11.42
C SER A 107 21.30 -5.30 -11.56
N ARG A 108 20.99 -4.05 -11.92
CA ARG A 108 21.99 -3.02 -12.30
C ARG A 108 21.81 -1.66 -11.60
N LEU A 109 21.29 -1.61 -10.39
CA LEU A 109 21.28 -0.36 -9.62
C LEU A 109 22.72 0.00 -9.15
N PRO A 110 23.13 1.27 -9.24
CA PRO A 110 24.35 1.75 -8.57
C PRO A 110 24.36 1.39 -7.09
N VAL A 111 25.51 0.94 -6.59
CA VAL A 111 25.73 0.75 -5.14
C VAL A 111 25.79 2.09 -4.42
N GLY A 112 25.40 2.14 -3.14
CA GLY A 112 25.43 3.36 -2.34
C GLY A 112 24.26 4.32 -2.57
N ILE A 113 23.19 3.91 -3.27
CA ILE A 113 21.96 4.73 -3.33
C ILE A 113 21.39 4.85 -1.93
N GLY A 114 21.29 6.07 -1.42
CA GLY A 114 20.70 6.37 -0.12
C GLY A 114 19.17 6.38 -0.17
N HIS A 115 18.54 6.06 0.96
CA HIS A 115 17.09 6.05 1.13
C HIS A 115 16.74 6.79 2.43
N LEU A 116 16.22 8.02 2.28
CA LEU A 116 15.65 8.79 3.36
C LEU A 116 14.14 8.59 3.38
N ALA A 117 13.56 8.42 4.55
CA ALA A 117 12.13 8.46 4.76
C ALA A 117 11.78 9.37 5.95
N VAL A 118 10.81 10.26 5.75
CA VAL A 118 10.20 11.09 6.78
C VAL A 118 8.77 10.61 7.05
N PRO A 119 8.28 10.66 8.30
CA PRO A 119 6.90 10.29 8.59
C PRO A 119 5.94 11.24 7.89
N VAL A 120 4.87 10.69 7.31
CA VAL A 120 3.69 11.47 6.91
C VAL A 120 2.68 11.37 8.05
N PRO A 121 2.43 12.47 8.78
CA PRO A 121 1.43 12.46 9.83
C PRO A 121 0.07 12.05 9.27
N GLY A 122 -0.72 11.38 10.09
CA GLY A 122 -2.09 10.99 9.76
C GLY A 122 -3.00 11.21 10.95
N GLY A 123 -4.30 11.31 10.72
CA GLY A 123 -5.29 11.36 11.79
C GLY A 123 -5.27 10.06 12.61
N GLY A 124 -4.80 10.11 13.86
CA GLY A 124 -4.78 8.96 14.79
C GLY A 124 -3.55 8.05 14.66
N ARG A 125 -3.77 6.72 14.70
CA ARG A 125 -2.71 5.67 14.71
C ARG A 125 -2.19 5.27 13.32
N ARG A 126 -2.81 5.75 12.24
CA ARG A 126 -2.49 5.36 10.86
C ARG A 126 -1.58 6.40 10.24
N ARG A 127 -0.27 6.12 10.23
CA ARG A 127 0.78 6.99 9.68
C ARG A 127 1.43 6.36 8.46
N GLY A 128 1.88 7.21 7.55
CA GLY A 128 2.64 6.80 6.37
C GLY A 128 4.05 7.36 6.38
N ALA A 129 4.70 7.34 5.23
CA ALA A 129 6.02 7.94 5.04
C ALA A 129 6.18 8.49 3.63
N LEU A 130 6.94 9.58 3.51
CA LEU A 130 7.48 10.09 2.25
C LEU A 130 8.94 9.72 2.20
N SER A 131 9.36 9.10 1.10
CA SER A 131 10.73 8.69 0.85
C SER A 131 11.34 9.44 -0.32
N VAL A 132 12.63 9.75 -0.23
CA VAL A 132 13.46 10.26 -1.32
C VAL A 132 14.72 9.40 -1.42
N LEU A 133 15.09 9.02 -2.65
CA LEU A 133 16.33 8.32 -2.94
C LEU A 133 17.44 9.31 -3.30
N PHE A 134 18.65 9.06 -2.84
CA PHE A 134 19.81 9.93 -3.01
C PHE A 134 20.94 9.22 -3.76
N ALA A 135 21.74 10.00 -4.50
CA ALA A 135 22.89 9.46 -5.19
C ALA A 135 23.99 9.03 -4.18
N PRO A 136 24.93 8.16 -4.58
CA PRO A 136 26.01 7.74 -3.70
C PRO A 136 26.86 8.92 -3.21
N GLY A 137 26.95 9.06 -1.89
CA GLY A 137 27.70 10.15 -1.23
C GLY A 137 26.86 11.38 -0.86
N ASP A 138 25.60 11.47 -1.32
CA ASP A 138 24.71 12.59 -1.04
C ASP A 138 23.84 12.30 0.20
N GLU A 139 24.47 12.16 1.36
CA GLU A 139 23.73 12.00 2.62
C GLU A 139 23.01 13.32 2.98
N PRO A 140 21.68 13.29 3.20
CA PRO A 140 20.90 14.48 3.49
C PRO A 140 21.25 15.05 4.86
N GLY A 141 21.40 16.37 4.92
CA GLY A 141 21.64 17.10 6.16
C GLY A 141 20.35 17.45 6.91
N ALA A 142 20.51 18.25 7.96
CA ALA A 142 19.39 18.70 8.79
C ALA A 142 18.42 19.62 8.01
N ALA A 143 18.92 20.39 7.03
CA ALA A 143 18.09 21.28 6.24
C ALA A 143 17.15 20.51 5.29
N GLU A 144 17.67 19.47 4.63
CA GLU A 144 16.88 18.58 3.78
C GLU A 144 15.82 17.84 4.60
N CYS A 145 16.18 17.32 5.77
CA CYS A 145 15.23 16.67 6.67
C CYS A 145 14.11 17.63 7.09
N ALA A 146 14.46 18.85 7.53
CA ALA A 146 13.48 19.85 7.96
C ALA A 146 12.52 20.27 6.82
N PHE A 147 13.04 20.41 5.59
CA PHE A 147 12.18 20.72 4.45
C PHE A 147 11.19 19.59 4.16
N LEU A 148 11.65 18.33 4.21
CA LEU A 148 10.75 17.19 4.00
C LEU A 148 9.68 17.07 5.10
N ASP A 149 10.01 17.40 6.35
CA ASP A 149 9.04 17.48 7.44
C ASP A 149 7.97 18.57 7.19
N GLU A 150 8.36 19.73 6.66
CA GLU A 150 7.40 20.78 6.25
C GLU A 150 6.47 20.29 5.13
N VAL A 151 7.01 19.58 4.14
CA VAL A 151 6.23 19.00 3.04
C VAL A 151 5.24 17.95 3.56
N THR A 152 5.65 17.05 4.46
CA THR A 152 4.75 16.02 4.98
C THR A 152 3.68 16.58 5.91
N ALA A 153 3.99 17.63 6.67
CA ALA A 153 2.99 18.36 7.45
C ALA A 153 1.94 19.02 6.55
N TRP A 154 2.37 19.66 5.45
CA TRP A 154 1.47 20.24 4.45
C TRP A 154 0.58 19.17 3.80
N MET A 155 1.17 18.05 3.38
CA MET A 155 0.44 16.91 2.83
C MET A 155 -0.61 16.40 3.82
N SER A 156 -0.23 16.17 5.07
CA SER A 156 -1.15 15.67 6.10
C SER A 156 -2.32 16.62 6.33
N GLY A 157 -2.10 17.94 6.31
CA GLY A 157 -3.16 18.92 6.45
C GLY A 157 -4.18 18.84 5.31
N ARG A 158 -3.72 18.66 4.07
CA ARG A 158 -4.59 18.51 2.89
C ARG A 158 -5.28 17.16 2.80
N LEU A 159 -4.62 16.08 3.22
CA LEU A 159 -5.21 14.74 3.27
C LEU A 159 -6.25 14.60 4.38
N ALA A 160 -6.14 15.36 5.48
CA ALA A 160 -7.12 15.33 6.56
C ALA A 160 -8.51 15.86 6.10
N SER A 161 -8.55 16.73 5.09
CA SER A 161 -9.79 17.24 4.48
C SER A 161 -10.43 16.27 3.48
N SER A 162 -9.72 15.23 3.06
CA SER A 162 -10.15 14.32 2.01
C SER A 162 -10.21 12.87 2.49
N GLY A 163 -11.39 12.26 2.35
CA GLY A 163 -11.62 10.89 2.83
C GLY A 163 -11.14 9.78 1.89
N ILE A 164 -10.59 10.11 0.70
CA ILE A 164 -10.44 9.17 -0.43
C ILE A 164 -9.04 9.24 -1.06
N LEU A 165 -8.13 8.40 -0.58
CA LEU A 165 -6.88 8.13 -1.29
C LEU A 165 -7.17 7.19 -2.47
N SER A 166 -6.92 7.65 -3.70
CA SER A 166 -6.95 6.77 -4.88
C SER A 166 -5.62 6.01 -5.01
N PRO A 167 -5.62 4.79 -5.59
CA PRO A 167 -4.39 4.07 -5.93
C PRO A 167 -3.46 4.93 -6.80
N SER A 168 -2.13 4.76 -6.64
CA SER A 168 -1.17 5.46 -7.51
C SER A 168 -1.31 5.00 -8.97
N PRO A 169 -1.03 5.86 -9.96
CA PRO A 169 -0.96 5.43 -11.35
C PRO A 169 0.04 4.29 -11.59
N THR A 170 1.12 4.24 -10.82
CA THR A 170 2.12 3.15 -10.88
C THR A 170 1.56 1.85 -10.33
N LEU A 171 0.82 1.89 -9.23
CA LEU A 171 0.07 0.74 -8.74
C LEU A 171 -0.92 0.28 -9.81
N LEU A 172 -1.75 1.18 -10.35
CA LEU A 172 -2.71 0.85 -11.41
C LEU A 172 -2.04 0.22 -12.64
N ARG A 173 -0.95 0.79 -13.14
CA ARG A 173 -0.19 0.21 -14.27
C ARG A 173 0.43 -1.14 -13.93
N ALA A 174 0.91 -1.34 -12.71
CA ALA A 174 1.42 -2.63 -12.27
C ALA A 174 0.31 -3.68 -12.24
N LEU A 175 -0.94 -3.29 -11.94
CA LEU A 175 -2.11 -4.16 -12.03
C LEU A 175 -2.48 -4.49 -13.49
N GLU A 176 -2.31 -3.52 -14.40
CA GLU A 176 -2.62 -3.68 -15.83
C GLU A 176 -1.54 -4.48 -16.60
N ASN A 177 -0.25 -4.30 -16.26
CA ASN A 177 0.91 -4.80 -17.00
C ASN A 177 1.64 -5.98 -16.34
N GLU A 178 0.92 -6.87 -15.67
CA GLU A 178 1.46 -8.10 -15.09
C GLU A 178 2.20 -8.96 -16.15
N PRO A 179 3.53 -9.18 -16.05
CA PRO A 179 4.28 -9.99 -17.00
C PRO A 179 4.20 -11.46 -16.57
N GLY A 180 3.24 -12.18 -17.14
CA GLY A 180 3.14 -13.63 -17.04
C GLY A 180 1.75 -14.11 -17.47
N PRO A 181 1.59 -15.37 -17.91
CA PRO A 181 0.26 -15.94 -18.01
C PRO A 181 -0.31 -15.99 -16.59
N ARG A 182 -1.18 -15.03 -16.24
CA ARG A 182 -2.19 -15.30 -15.21
C ARG A 182 -2.87 -16.58 -15.67
N GLU A 183 -2.77 -17.65 -14.90
CA GLU A 183 -3.77 -18.71 -15.02
C GLU A 183 -5.11 -17.98 -14.95
N ALA A 184 -5.88 -18.02 -16.02
CA ALA A 184 -7.16 -17.33 -16.03
C ALA A 184 -7.97 -17.90 -14.87
N ALA A 185 -8.61 -17.02 -14.09
CA ALA A 185 -9.55 -17.46 -13.10
C ALA A 185 -10.56 -18.42 -13.76
N PRO A 186 -10.93 -19.53 -13.10
CA PRO A 186 -11.96 -20.40 -13.63
C PRO A 186 -13.27 -19.60 -13.78
N PRO A 187 -14.18 -20.00 -14.68
CA PRO A 187 -15.51 -19.39 -14.72
C PRO A 187 -16.19 -19.55 -13.35
N TRP A 188 -16.76 -18.47 -12.82
CA TRP A 188 -17.42 -18.45 -11.50
C TRP A 188 -18.90 -18.85 -11.58
N ASP A 189 -19.51 -18.78 -12.77
CA ASP A 189 -20.92 -19.13 -13.04
C ASP A 189 -21.14 -20.66 -13.21
N VAL A 190 -20.50 -21.46 -12.36
CA VAL A 190 -20.68 -22.92 -12.32
C VAL A 190 -21.58 -23.29 -11.15
N GLU A 191 -22.53 -24.19 -11.39
CA GLU A 191 -23.44 -24.67 -10.35
C GLU A 191 -22.65 -25.43 -9.27
N GLY A 192 -22.86 -25.07 -7.99
CA GLY A 192 -22.23 -25.75 -6.86
C GLY A 192 -20.84 -25.23 -6.43
N VAL A 193 -20.42 -24.04 -6.86
CA VAL A 193 -19.21 -23.40 -6.32
C VAL A 193 -19.38 -23.19 -4.81
N PRO A 194 -18.47 -23.72 -3.96
CA PRO A 194 -18.51 -23.50 -2.52
C PRO A 194 -18.38 -22.00 -2.20
N SER A 195 -19.29 -21.49 -1.37
CA SER A 195 -19.31 -20.07 -0.96
C SER A 195 -19.44 -19.91 0.55
N VAL A 196 -18.74 -18.93 1.09
CA VAL A 196 -18.82 -18.48 2.49
C VAL A 196 -19.21 -17.01 2.52
N THR A 197 -20.05 -16.61 3.47
CA THR A 197 -20.35 -15.19 3.70
C THR A 197 -19.45 -14.69 4.81
N TYR A 198 -18.83 -13.53 4.61
CA TYR A 198 -17.97 -12.90 5.61
C TYR A 198 -18.45 -11.50 5.98
N THR A 199 -18.13 -11.10 7.20
CA THR A 199 -18.26 -9.73 7.68
C THR A 199 -16.87 -9.22 8.04
N TRP A 200 -16.49 -8.10 7.44
CA TRP A 200 -15.28 -7.37 7.77
C TRP A 200 -15.66 -6.09 8.51
N ASP A 201 -15.29 -6.01 9.79
CA ASP A 201 -15.39 -4.77 10.56
C ASP A 201 -14.25 -3.81 10.14
N LEU A 202 -14.60 -2.73 9.47
CA LEU A 202 -13.64 -1.76 8.92
C LEU A 202 -12.98 -0.90 10.01
N ARG A 203 -13.50 -0.91 11.24
CA ARG A 203 -12.95 -0.15 12.38
C ARG A 203 -11.94 -0.99 13.15
N THR A 204 -12.25 -2.26 13.39
CA THR A 204 -11.42 -3.16 14.19
C THR A 204 -10.48 -4.00 13.34
N GLY A 205 -10.79 -4.18 12.05
CA GLY A 205 -10.09 -5.11 11.16
C GLY A 205 -10.50 -6.57 11.36
N GLU A 206 -11.47 -6.84 12.23
CA GLU A 206 -11.96 -8.18 12.53
C GLU A 206 -12.67 -8.77 11.30
N LEU A 207 -12.44 -10.06 11.07
CA LEU A 207 -13.04 -10.82 9.98
C LEU A 207 -13.80 -12.01 10.59
N THR A 208 -15.09 -12.10 10.30
CA THR A 208 -15.94 -13.21 10.74
C THR A 208 -16.65 -13.83 9.54
N SER A 209 -17.12 -15.07 9.68
CA SER A 209 -17.85 -15.78 8.63
C SER A 209 -19.08 -16.51 9.19
N ASP A 210 -20.03 -16.83 8.30
CA ASP A 210 -21.24 -17.58 8.64
C ASP A 210 -20.97 -19.05 8.98
N ARG A 211 -19.83 -19.58 8.54
CA ARG A 211 -19.33 -20.92 8.82
C ARG A 211 -17.80 -20.96 8.79
N PRO A 212 -17.15 -22.00 9.34
CA PRO A 212 -15.70 -22.11 9.30
C PRO A 212 -15.18 -22.09 7.85
N VAL A 213 -14.18 -21.25 7.58
CA VAL A 213 -13.73 -20.97 6.22
C VAL A 213 -13.06 -22.20 5.59
N GLU A 214 -12.38 -23.00 6.40
CA GLU A 214 -11.69 -24.23 6.03
C GLU A 214 -12.62 -25.36 5.59
N GLU A 215 -13.90 -25.34 6.02
CA GLU A 215 -14.92 -26.29 5.55
C GLU A 215 -15.35 -26.01 4.10
N VAL A 216 -15.23 -24.75 3.66
CA VAL A 216 -15.61 -24.29 2.32
C VAL A 216 -14.39 -24.22 1.40
N LEU A 217 -13.28 -23.70 1.93
CA LEU A 217 -12.03 -23.44 1.23
C LEU A 217 -10.96 -24.39 1.76
N ALA A 218 -10.93 -25.59 1.18
CA ALA A 218 -10.05 -26.66 1.63
C ALA A 218 -8.57 -26.23 1.64
N GLY A 219 -7.90 -26.52 2.75
CA GLY A 219 -6.48 -26.23 2.95
C GLY A 219 -6.16 -24.81 3.41
N ILE A 220 -7.17 -23.99 3.73
CA ILE A 220 -6.97 -22.72 4.44
C ILE A 220 -6.81 -22.98 5.94
N ASP A 221 -5.97 -22.18 6.59
CA ASP A 221 -5.76 -22.24 8.02
C ASP A 221 -7.04 -21.84 8.78
N PRO A 222 -7.62 -22.69 9.64
CA PRO A 222 -8.83 -22.38 10.39
C PRO A 222 -8.69 -21.14 11.29
N GLU A 223 -7.47 -20.82 11.74
CA GLU A 223 -7.24 -19.67 12.63
C GLU A 223 -7.06 -18.34 11.87
N VAL A 224 -7.01 -18.35 10.52
CA VAL A 224 -6.73 -17.14 9.73
C VAL A 224 -7.74 -16.03 9.99
N MET A 225 -9.03 -16.39 10.16
CA MET A 225 -10.10 -15.43 10.38
C MET A 225 -9.91 -14.66 11.71
N SER A 226 -9.39 -15.33 12.74
CA SER A 226 -9.09 -14.71 14.03
C SER A 226 -7.96 -13.67 13.95
N GLY A 227 -7.09 -13.77 12.94
CA GLY A 227 -6.09 -12.75 12.62
C GLY A 227 -6.64 -11.56 11.82
N GLY A 228 -7.94 -11.55 11.51
CA GLY A 228 -8.62 -10.48 10.81
C GLY A 228 -8.20 -10.33 9.34
N ILE A 229 -8.53 -9.16 8.76
CA ILE A 229 -8.21 -8.87 7.36
C ILE A 229 -6.71 -8.91 7.06
N GLU A 230 -5.85 -8.65 8.05
CA GLU A 230 -4.39 -8.67 7.87
C GLU A 230 -3.86 -10.08 7.66
N ALA A 231 -4.34 -11.05 8.43
CA ALA A 231 -3.99 -12.45 8.25
C ALA A 231 -4.54 -13.00 6.93
N TRP A 232 -5.74 -12.58 6.53
CA TRP A 232 -6.30 -12.94 5.22
C TRP A 232 -5.47 -12.37 4.06
N ALA A 233 -5.13 -11.08 4.11
CA ALA A 233 -4.31 -10.43 3.10
C ALA A 233 -2.92 -11.11 2.95
N ALA A 234 -2.36 -11.62 4.04
CA ALA A 234 -1.12 -12.39 4.03
C ALA A 234 -1.21 -13.73 3.28
N LEU A 235 -2.41 -14.28 3.06
CA LEU A 235 -2.61 -15.46 2.22
C LEU A 235 -2.69 -15.12 0.73
N ILE A 236 -3.06 -13.89 0.37
CA ILE A 236 -3.24 -13.51 -1.03
C ILE A 236 -1.93 -13.65 -1.79
N HIS A 237 -1.99 -14.22 -2.99
CA HIS A 237 -0.84 -14.37 -3.86
C HIS A 237 -0.18 -13.00 -4.06
N PRO A 238 1.15 -12.90 -3.93
CA PRO A 238 1.90 -11.65 -4.03
C PRO A 238 1.57 -10.76 -5.23
N ASP A 239 1.37 -11.40 -6.37
CA ASP A 239 1.05 -10.73 -7.63
C ASP A 239 -0.41 -10.23 -7.67
N ASP A 240 -1.31 -10.87 -6.92
CA ASP A 240 -2.72 -10.46 -6.85
C ASP A 240 -2.98 -9.46 -5.70
N LEU A 241 -2.13 -9.44 -4.66
CA LEU A 241 -2.31 -8.63 -3.46
C LEU A 241 -2.45 -7.13 -3.76
N PRO A 242 -1.61 -6.49 -4.61
CA PRO A 242 -1.79 -5.09 -4.97
C PRO A 242 -3.17 -4.80 -5.58
N GLY A 243 -3.71 -5.74 -6.36
CA GLY A 243 -5.00 -5.57 -7.03
C GLY A 243 -6.17 -5.79 -6.08
N ALA A 244 -6.10 -6.86 -5.29
CA ALA A 244 -7.11 -7.19 -4.29
C ALA A 244 -7.28 -6.04 -3.28
N VAL A 245 -6.17 -5.52 -2.75
CA VAL A 245 -6.21 -4.36 -1.86
C VAL A 245 -6.84 -3.15 -2.55
N ALA A 246 -6.34 -2.77 -3.73
CA ALA A 246 -6.83 -1.56 -4.40
C ALA A 246 -8.35 -1.65 -4.65
N GLY A 247 -8.84 -2.83 -4.99
CA GLY A 247 -10.27 -3.11 -5.10
C GLY A 247 -11.01 -3.02 -3.75
N PHE A 248 -10.44 -3.55 -2.66
CA PHE A 248 -11.02 -3.43 -1.32
C PHE A 248 -11.18 -1.96 -0.91
N ASP A 249 -10.10 -1.18 -1.01
CA ASP A 249 -10.10 0.24 -0.65
C ASP A 249 -11.09 1.04 -1.51
N THR A 250 -11.13 0.78 -2.82
CA THR A 250 -12.09 1.42 -3.73
C THR A 250 -13.54 1.10 -3.36
N GLY A 251 -13.84 -0.17 -3.08
CA GLY A 251 -15.19 -0.61 -2.67
C GLY A 251 -15.65 0.02 -1.37
N ILE A 252 -14.76 0.03 -0.36
CA ILE A 252 -14.99 0.68 0.94
C ILE A 252 -15.33 2.16 0.75
N GLN A 253 -14.52 2.86 -0.05
CA GLN A 253 -14.64 4.31 -0.17
C GLN A 253 -15.85 4.75 -1.00
N LEU A 254 -16.17 4.03 -2.08
CA LEU A 254 -17.32 4.35 -2.93
C LEU A 254 -18.66 3.94 -2.32
N ARG A 255 -18.66 3.31 -1.12
CA ARG A 255 -19.84 2.63 -0.53
C ARG A 255 -20.50 1.67 -1.53
N GLY A 256 -19.71 1.18 -2.47
CA GLY A 256 -20.12 0.33 -3.56
C GLY A 256 -19.93 -1.14 -3.21
N GLY A 257 -20.37 -2.01 -4.11
CA GLY A 257 -19.83 -3.35 -4.14
C GLY A 257 -18.40 -3.32 -4.68
N PHE A 258 -17.51 -4.16 -4.17
CA PHE A 258 -16.34 -4.60 -4.91
C PHE A 258 -16.48 -6.06 -5.27
N GLN A 259 -15.86 -6.42 -6.40
CA GLN A 259 -15.67 -7.79 -6.84
C GLN A 259 -14.20 -7.91 -7.19
N ASN A 260 -13.51 -8.80 -6.47
CA ASN A 260 -12.09 -9.06 -6.66
C ASN A 260 -11.87 -10.55 -6.89
N GLU A 261 -10.96 -10.88 -7.78
CA GLU A 261 -10.51 -12.25 -8.02
C GLU A 261 -9.03 -12.33 -7.70
N TYR A 262 -8.66 -13.24 -6.83
CA TYR A 262 -7.27 -13.40 -6.42
C TYR A 262 -7.02 -14.83 -5.93
N ARG A 263 -5.76 -15.24 -6.01
CA ARG A 263 -5.31 -16.51 -5.45
C ARG A 263 -5.03 -16.33 -3.96
N VAL A 264 -5.35 -17.32 -3.13
CA VAL A 264 -4.91 -17.44 -1.74
C VAL A 264 -4.08 -18.70 -1.55
N ARG A 265 -3.07 -18.61 -0.69
CA ARG A 265 -2.15 -19.69 -0.38
C ARG A 265 -2.77 -20.66 0.62
N ARG A 266 -2.75 -21.95 0.28
CA ARG A 266 -3.10 -23.05 1.18
C ARG A 266 -1.94 -23.42 2.08
N GLN A 267 -2.22 -24.16 3.16
CA GLN A 267 -1.23 -24.69 4.10
C GLN A 267 -0.18 -25.59 3.41
N ASP A 268 -0.55 -26.29 2.33
CA ASP A 268 0.36 -27.11 1.52
C ASP A 268 1.27 -26.30 0.57
N GLY A 269 1.09 -24.97 0.52
CA GLY A 269 1.84 -24.05 -0.33
C GLY A 269 1.28 -23.87 -1.74
N THR A 270 0.24 -24.60 -2.13
CA THR A 270 -0.47 -24.39 -3.39
C THR A 270 -1.44 -23.19 -3.30
N TYR A 271 -1.99 -22.77 -4.43
CA TYR A 271 -2.88 -21.62 -4.49
C TYR A 271 -4.31 -22.04 -4.90
N LEU A 272 -5.30 -21.41 -4.27
CA LEU A 272 -6.72 -21.52 -4.60
C LEU A 272 -7.22 -20.17 -5.14
N TRP A 273 -7.93 -20.18 -6.28
CA TRP A 273 -8.64 -19.01 -6.77
C TRP A 273 -9.86 -18.71 -5.91
N ILE A 274 -10.02 -17.44 -5.52
CA ILE A 274 -11.18 -16.93 -4.81
C ILE A 274 -11.76 -15.73 -5.57
N GLU A 275 -13.08 -15.70 -5.68
CA GLU A 275 -13.84 -14.51 -6.00
C GLU A 275 -14.44 -13.97 -4.70
N ALA A 276 -14.06 -12.74 -4.34
CA ALA A 276 -14.62 -12.02 -3.22
C ALA A 276 -15.55 -10.92 -3.72
N ARG A 277 -16.82 -11.01 -3.32
CA ARG A 277 -17.82 -9.97 -3.55
C ARG A 277 -18.28 -9.42 -2.21
N ALA A 278 -18.16 -8.12 -2.01
CA ALA A 278 -18.69 -7.48 -0.81
C ALA A 278 -19.24 -6.10 -1.11
N ARG A 279 -20.14 -5.64 -0.25
CA ARG A 279 -20.64 -4.27 -0.24
C ARG A 279 -20.39 -3.66 1.11
N THR A 280 -20.04 -2.39 1.14
CA THR A 280 -19.97 -1.65 2.41
C THR A 280 -21.37 -1.31 2.88
N ILE A 281 -21.66 -1.65 4.13
CA ILE A 281 -22.90 -1.29 4.82
C ILE A 281 -22.52 -0.27 5.89
N THR A 282 -23.26 0.83 5.99
CA THR A 282 -23.12 1.78 7.10
C THR A 282 -24.26 1.63 8.07
N ASP A 283 -24.02 1.90 9.35
CA ASP A 283 -25.09 1.93 10.36
C ASP A 283 -26.15 3.02 10.05
N ASP A 284 -27.28 3.00 10.76
CA ASP A 284 -28.38 3.98 10.62
C ASP A 284 -27.95 5.44 10.88
N GLU A 285 -26.76 5.65 11.45
CA GLU A 285 -26.13 6.95 11.72
C GLU A 285 -25.08 7.34 10.66
N GLY A 286 -24.93 6.54 9.59
CA GLY A 286 -24.04 6.81 8.45
C GLY A 286 -22.55 6.57 8.72
N ARG A 287 -22.22 5.89 9.83
CA ARG A 287 -20.85 5.62 10.28
C ARG A 287 -20.32 4.30 9.72
N ARG A 288 -18.99 4.28 9.55
CA ARG A 288 -18.18 3.21 8.96
C ARG A 288 -17.58 2.33 10.05
#